data_AF-A0A2N1VWP8-F1
#
_entry.id   AF-A0A2N1VWP8-F1
#
_cell.length_a   1.000
_cell.length_b   1.000
_cell.length_c   1.000
_cell.angle_alpha   90.00
_cell.angle_beta   90.00
_cell.angle_gamma   90.00
#
_symmetry.space_group_name_H-M   'P 1'
#
loop_
_entity.id
_entity.type
_entity.pdbx_description
1 polymer ?
#
loop_
_entity_poly.entity_id
_entity_poly.type
_entity_poly.pdbx_seq_one_letter_code
_entity_poly.pdbx_strand_id
1 'polypeptide(L)'
;MKATVHNAISHALIDLGVNVITHVPGYGASEVFTSYNELSQKRLPISFHEEVAYTICHGVSISGKRSAALMKAQGIAKAANSVVDSLYTQCNGGFVIFVFEDFTGSHSDNIMEAEQMLFGMSFPYIKGDSPKIYNDVIDAYNLSEEKSLPVALLIDASRINDTVEFNRKELRKTGTYTRDVLAHVVHPFFADYQYKIFTTNKLNGDIKTIIRPDLPILPEGLPERYKENAKSYQSFFDVFKQYKNGIVCGDTSSSSVYCLPPYDAIDIVTYIGGSIPLAIGAYLAGNKYVWALTGDFGFIAAGHLGLLEAANRELPIKIVIFYNKQASATGGQQINKKIMLRLLAAYEPFTKHIYNPNDPIEISQVLDEVINSGELRIVLIHY
;
A
#
# COMPACT_ATOMS: atom_id res chain seq x y z
N MET A 1 26.65 20.81 -8.70
CA MET A 1 26.01 20.40 -9.97
C MET A 1 24.92 21.41 -10.30
N LYS A 2 24.69 21.71 -11.58
CA LYS A 2 23.65 22.62 -12.05
C LYS A 2 22.70 21.85 -12.98
N ALA A 3 21.42 21.78 -12.67
CA ALA A 3 20.42 21.05 -13.45
C ALA A 3 19.01 21.62 -13.22
N THR A 4 18.00 21.15 -13.96
CA THR A 4 16.60 21.51 -13.71
C THR A 4 16.08 20.97 -12.37
N VAL A 5 15.01 21.55 -11.82
CA VAL A 5 14.35 21.08 -10.59
C VAL A 5 13.98 19.60 -10.70
N HIS A 6 13.38 19.16 -11.82
CA HIS A 6 13.05 17.73 -11.99
C HIS A 6 14.29 16.82 -11.93
N ASN A 7 15.41 17.21 -12.56
CA ASN A 7 16.67 16.46 -12.50
C ASN A 7 17.26 16.44 -11.08
N ALA A 8 17.17 17.56 -10.34
CA ALA A 8 17.63 17.63 -8.96
C ALA A 8 16.84 16.65 -8.06
N ILE A 9 15.52 16.58 -8.22
CA ILE A 9 14.66 15.60 -7.53
C ILE A 9 15.09 14.17 -7.90
N SER A 10 15.24 13.87 -9.20
CA SER A 10 15.66 12.54 -9.66
C SER A 10 17.03 12.12 -9.10
N HIS A 11 18.00 13.03 -9.04
CA HIS A 11 19.29 12.76 -8.41
C HIS A 11 19.16 12.48 -6.91
N ALA A 12 18.36 13.26 -6.18
CA ALA A 12 18.12 13.02 -4.75
C ALA A 12 17.51 11.62 -4.50
N LEU A 13 16.51 11.22 -5.31
CA LEU A 13 15.89 9.89 -5.23
C LEU A 13 16.90 8.75 -5.46
N ILE A 14 17.82 8.91 -6.43
CA ILE A 14 18.90 7.94 -6.71
C ILE A 14 19.91 7.89 -5.55
N ASP A 15 20.28 9.04 -5.00
CA ASP A 15 21.25 9.21 -3.92
C ASP A 15 20.75 8.63 -2.59
N LEU A 16 19.45 8.78 -2.33
CA LEU A 16 18.73 8.17 -1.21
C LEU A 16 18.50 6.67 -1.38
N GLY A 17 18.76 6.11 -2.56
CA GLY A 17 18.53 4.69 -2.84
C GLY A 17 17.05 4.31 -2.79
N VAL A 18 16.16 5.19 -3.27
CA VAL A 18 14.73 4.89 -3.38
C VAL A 18 14.54 3.65 -4.25
N ASN A 19 13.87 2.64 -3.69
CA ASN A 19 13.77 1.31 -4.28
C ASN A 19 12.68 1.25 -5.34
N VAL A 20 11.50 1.81 -5.03
CA VAL A 20 10.33 1.83 -5.91
C VAL A 20 9.84 3.25 -6.11
N ILE A 21 9.50 3.57 -7.36
CA ILE A 21 8.79 4.80 -7.71
C ILE A 21 7.54 4.42 -8.47
N THR A 22 6.40 4.93 -8.02
CA THR A 22 5.15 4.90 -8.79
C THR A 22 4.86 6.28 -9.35
N HIS A 23 4.29 6.33 -10.55
CA HIS A 23 4.01 7.58 -11.24
C HIS A 23 2.62 7.52 -11.87
N VAL A 24 1.75 8.44 -11.46
CA VAL A 24 0.50 8.70 -12.18
C VAL A 24 0.74 9.93 -13.07
N PRO A 25 0.53 9.83 -14.40
CA PRO A 25 0.86 10.90 -15.35
C PRO A 25 0.26 12.26 -15.00
N GLY A 26 1.11 13.29 -15.07
CA GLY A 26 0.73 14.67 -14.81
C GLY A 26 1.92 15.61 -14.86
N TYR A 27 1.70 16.84 -15.32
CA TYR A 27 2.73 17.88 -15.40
C TYR A 27 3.44 18.06 -14.04
N GLY A 28 4.77 18.20 -14.07
CA GLY A 28 5.64 18.13 -12.90
C GLY A 28 6.09 16.69 -12.59
N ALA A 29 5.13 15.79 -12.39
CA ALA A 29 5.40 14.39 -12.05
C ALA A 29 6.05 13.62 -13.22
N SER A 30 5.57 13.85 -14.45
CA SER A 30 6.05 13.17 -15.65
C SER A 30 7.50 13.51 -15.99
N GLU A 31 7.91 14.75 -15.74
CA GLU A 31 9.26 15.25 -15.95
C GLU A 31 10.24 14.58 -14.97
N VAL A 32 9.88 14.54 -13.69
CA VAL A 32 10.69 13.85 -12.65
C VAL A 32 10.79 12.36 -12.96
N PHE A 33 9.70 11.72 -13.37
CA PHE A 33 9.68 10.31 -13.70
C PHE A 33 10.55 9.98 -14.92
N THR A 34 10.47 10.81 -15.97
CA THR A 34 11.27 10.67 -17.19
C THR A 34 12.76 10.82 -16.86
N SER A 35 13.14 11.90 -16.17
CA SER A 35 14.53 12.12 -15.76
C SER A 35 15.05 11.04 -14.82
N TYR A 36 14.23 10.53 -13.90
CA TYR A 36 14.64 9.41 -13.06
C TYR A 36 14.93 8.16 -13.88
N ASN A 37 14.07 7.80 -14.84
CA ASN A 37 14.29 6.64 -15.71
C ASN A 37 15.57 6.81 -16.55
N GLU A 38 15.80 7.99 -17.12
CA GLU A 38 17.01 8.31 -17.89
C GLU A 38 18.28 8.22 -17.03
N LEU A 39 18.30 8.91 -15.89
CA LEU A 39 19.46 8.98 -15.00
C LEU A 39 19.77 7.65 -14.30
N SER A 40 18.74 6.86 -13.99
CA SER A 40 18.90 5.53 -13.38
C SER A 40 19.02 4.39 -14.40
N GLN A 41 18.91 4.69 -15.70
CA GLN A 41 18.88 3.72 -16.79
C GLN A 41 17.81 2.62 -16.60
N LYS A 42 16.64 3.02 -16.08
CA LYS A 42 15.48 2.15 -15.86
C LYS A 42 14.36 2.47 -16.84
N ARG A 43 13.41 1.55 -16.94
CA ARG A 43 12.13 1.74 -17.65
C ARG A 43 11.00 1.26 -16.74
N LEU A 44 10.67 2.08 -15.76
CA LEU A 44 9.54 1.79 -14.87
C LEU A 44 8.21 2.01 -15.61
N PRO A 45 7.19 1.18 -15.37
CA PRO A 45 5.86 1.40 -15.93
C PRO A 45 5.13 2.49 -15.14
N ILE A 46 4.20 3.17 -15.82
CA ILE A 46 3.28 4.11 -15.19
C ILE A 46 2.24 3.38 -14.34
N SER A 47 1.55 4.14 -13.50
CA SER A 47 0.38 3.70 -12.75
C SER A 47 -0.90 4.38 -13.22
N PHE A 48 -2.01 3.65 -13.16
CA PHE A 48 -3.31 4.10 -13.68
C PHE A 48 -4.23 4.73 -12.63
N HIS A 49 -3.94 4.53 -11.34
CA HIS A 49 -4.78 4.99 -10.25
C HIS A 49 -3.96 5.44 -9.04
N GLU A 50 -4.28 6.61 -8.51
CA GLU A 50 -3.52 7.31 -7.47
C GLU A 50 -3.56 6.58 -6.13
N GLU A 51 -4.74 6.08 -5.73
CA GLU A 51 -4.86 5.23 -4.54
C GLU A 51 -3.95 4.00 -4.64
N VAL A 52 -3.94 3.31 -5.78
CA VAL A 52 -3.15 2.08 -5.97
C VAL A 52 -1.66 2.39 -6.03
N ALA A 53 -1.26 3.44 -6.75
CA ALA A 53 0.13 3.91 -6.81
C ALA A 53 0.66 4.27 -5.42
N TYR A 54 -0.13 5.00 -4.63
CA TYR A 54 0.18 5.33 -3.25
C TYR A 54 0.36 4.06 -2.41
N THR A 55 -0.60 3.14 -2.47
CA THR A 55 -0.61 1.91 -1.65
C THR A 55 0.55 0.97 -1.99
N ILE A 56 0.96 0.91 -3.27
CA ILE A 56 2.18 0.18 -3.66
C ILE A 56 3.39 0.75 -2.93
N CYS A 57 3.61 2.07 -2.98
CA CYS A 57 4.72 2.70 -2.28
C CYS A 57 4.63 2.52 -0.76
N HIS A 58 3.43 2.56 -0.20
CA HIS A 58 3.20 2.30 1.21
C HIS A 58 3.59 0.85 1.58
N GLY A 59 3.22 -0.15 0.78
CA GLY A 59 3.63 -1.55 0.99
C GLY A 59 5.15 -1.76 0.92
N VAL A 60 5.83 -1.04 0.01
CA VAL A 60 7.31 -1.03 -0.08
C VAL A 60 7.93 -0.48 1.21
N SER A 61 7.34 0.60 1.72
CA SER A 61 7.78 1.29 2.93
C SER A 61 7.60 0.45 4.19
N ILE A 62 6.42 -0.15 4.37
CA ILE A 62 6.18 -1.14 5.44
C ILE A 62 7.19 -2.28 5.33
N SER A 63 7.54 -2.71 4.13
CA SER A 63 8.53 -3.78 3.89
C SER A 63 9.99 -3.34 4.10
N GLY A 64 10.24 -2.12 4.58
CA GLY A 64 11.56 -1.64 5.00
C GLY A 64 12.40 -1.02 3.88
N LYS A 65 11.80 -0.66 2.74
CA LYS A 65 12.51 0.00 1.63
C LYS A 65 11.94 1.39 1.39
N ARG A 66 12.77 2.31 0.90
CA ARG A 66 12.31 3.65 0.54
C ARG A 66 11.49 3.63 -0.74
N SER A 67 10.42 4.42 -0.78
CA SER A 67 9.55 4.54 -1.94
C SER A 67 9.15 5.97 -2.23
N ALA A 68 8.72 6.25 -3.47
CA ALA A 68 8.25 7.55 -3.90
C ALA A 68 6.98 7.43 -4.76
N ALA A 69 5.92 8.16 -4.42
CA ALA A 69 4.75 8.29 -5.26
C ALA A 69 4.74 9.67 -5.93
N LEU A 70 4.72 9.73 -7.26
CA LEU A 70 4.70 10.97 -8.04
C LEU A 70 3.31 11.20 -8.62
N MET A 71 2.63 12.28 -8.22
CA MET A 71 1.29 12.62 -8.72
C MET A 71 0.98 14.11 -8.61
N LYS A 72 -0.01 14.59 -9.36
CA LYS A 72 -0.53 15.96 -9.18
C LYS A 72 -1.25 16.15 -7.85
N ALA A 73 -1.47 17.42 -7.49
CA ALA A 73 -2.33 17.86 -6.40
C ALA A 73 -3.64 17.05 -6.25
N GLN A 74 -4.45 16.94 -7.31
CA GLN A 74 -5.73 16.21 -7.27
C GLN A 74 -5.57 14.72 -6.94
N GLY A 75 -4.39 14.16 -7.19
CA GLY A 75 -4.09 12.77 -6.89
C GLY A 75 -4.17 12.44 -5.41
N ILE A 76 -3.84 13.39 -4.51
CA ILE A 76 -3.98 13.18 -3.07
C ILE A 76 -5.45 12.97 -2.68
N ALA A 77 -6.38 13.66 -3.34
CA ALA A 77 -7.80 13.50 -3.09
C ALA A 77 -8.31 12.14 -3.60
N LYS A 78 -7.82 11.71 -4.75
CA LYS A 78 -8.16 10.40 -5.31
C LYS A 78 -7.53 9.23 -4.54
N ALA A 79 -6.44 9.48 -3.82
CA ALA A 79 -5.79 8.52 -2.93
C ALA A 79 -6.20 8.67 -1.46
N ALA A 80 -7.17 9.54 -1.12
CA ALA A 80 -7.41 9.98 0.25
C ALA A 80 -7.68 8.84 1.25
N ASN A 81 -8.37 7.78 0.81
CA ASN A 81 -8.63 6.61 1.62
C ASN A 81 -7.29 5.94 2.04
N SER A 82 -6.42 5.59 1.09
CA SER A 82 -5.08 5.07 1.43
C SER A 82 -4.21 6.07 2.21
N VAL A 83 -4.33 7.37 1.93
CA VAL A 83 -3.56 8.42 2.63
C VAL A 83 -3.94 8.45 4.11
N VAL A 84 -5.24 8.44 4.42
CA VAL A 84 -5.72 8.49 5.80
C VAL A 84 -5.37 7.21 6.55
N ASP A 85 -5.61 6.03 5.96
CA ASP A 85 -5.31 4.76 6.63
C ASP A 85 -3.82 4.55 6.88
N SER A 86 -2.96 5.09 6.00
CA SER A 86 -1.50 5.04 6.21
C SER A 86 -1.01 5.78 7.45
N LEU A 87 -1.79 6.73 7.99
CA LEU A 87 -1.45 7.43 9.24
C LEU A 87 -1.64 6.55 10.49
N TYR A 88 -2.33 5.42 10.34
CA TYR A 88 -2.57 4.44 11.39
C TYR A 88 -1.66 3.21 11.28
N THR A 89 -0.77 3.19 10.28
CA THR A 89 0.21 2.12 10.09
C THR A 89 1.62 2.68 10.00
N GLN A 90 2.56 2.06 10.70
CA GLN A 90 3.93 2.55 10.71
C GLN A 90 4.69 2.13 9.45
N CYS A 91 5.58 2.99 8.98
CA CYS A 91 6.51 2.75 7.89
C CYS A 91 7.87 2.31 8.44
N ASN A 92 8.45 1.23 7.88
CA ASN A 92 9.80 0.76 8.26
C ASN A 92 10.92 1.32 7.35
N GLY A 93 10.54 1.93 6.23
CA GLY A 93 11.40 2.74 5.37
C GLY A 93 10.79 4.13 5.19
N GLY A 94 11.54 5.07 4.61
CA GLY A 94 10.96 6.37 4.28
C GLY A 94 10.03 6.30 3.08
N PHE A 95 8.84 6.89 3.17
CA PHE A 95 7.89 7.02 2.07
C PHE A 95 7.53 8.49 1.88
N VAL A 96 7.86 9.03 0.70
CA VAL A 96 7.51 10.39 0.31
C VAL A 96 6.54 10.39 -0.85
N ILE A 97 5.41 11.08 -0.70
CA ILE A 97 4.53 11.44 -1.82
C ILE A 97 4.91 12.83 -2.33
N PHE A 98 5.19 12.91 -3.62
CA PHE A 98 5.50 14.15 -4.33
C PHE A 98 4.22 14.67 -4.95
N VAL A 99 3.79 15.83 -4.47
CA VAL A 99 2.54 16.47 -4.87
C VAL A 99 2.89 17.70 -5.70
N PHE A 100 2.62 17.62 -7.00
CA PHE A 100 2.89 18.73 -7.93
C PHE A 100 1.66 19.63 -8.01
N GLU A 101 1.78 20.83 -7.46
CA GLU A 101 0.74 21.86 -7.44
C GLU A 101 0.89 22.81 -8.63
N ASP A 102 -0.23 23.11 -9.27
CA ASP A 102 -0.30 24.02 -10.42
C ASP A 102 -1.05 25.29 -10.01
N PHE A 103 -0.31 26.23 -9.42
CA PHE A 103 -0.88 27.48 -8.90
C PHE A 103 -1.42 28.42 -9.99
N THR A 104 -1.01 28.22 -11.23
CA THR A 104 -1.48 29.01 -12.38
C THR A 104 -2.69 28.40 -13.04
N GLY A 105 -2.95 27.10 -12.82
CA GLY A 105 -3.97 26.33 -13.52
C GLY A 105 -3.64 26.14 -15.01
N SER A 106 -2.40 26.36 -15.44
CA SER A 106 -2.05 26.31 -16.87
C SER A 106 -2.00 24.89 -17.42
N HIS A 107 -1.91 23.88 -16.55
CA HIS A 107 -1.80 22.48 -16.92
C HIS A 107 -2.84 21.60 -16.22
N SER A 108 -3.83 22.18 -15.52
CA SER A 108 -4.77 21.45 -14.64
C SER A 108 -6.21 21.92 -14.80
N ASP A 109 -7.17 21.02 -14.56
CA ASP A 109 -8.60 21.30 -14.70
C ASP A 109 -9.10 22.35 -13.70
N ASN A 110 -8.42 22.45 -12.56
CA ASN A 110 -8.62 23.47 -11.53
C ASN A 110 -7.32 23.76 -10.77
N ILE A 111 -7.31 24.87 -10.04
CA ILE A 111 -6.28 25.18 -9.05
C ILE A 111 -6.78 24.61 -7.72
N MET A 112 -6.19 23.49 -7.31
CA MET A 112 -6.47 22.85 -6.02
C MET A 112 -5.41 23.25 -5.02
N GLU A 113 -5.82 23.67 -3.83
CA GLU A 113 -4.91 23.95 -2.72
C GLU A 113 -4.66 22.66 -1.91
N ALA A 114 -3.59 21.93 -2.23
CA ALA A 114 -3.32 20.61 -1.65
C ALA A 114 -2.91 20.69 -0.17
N GLU A 115 -2.24 21.78 0.21
CA GLU A 115 -1.79 22.02 1.58
C GLU A 115 -2.92 21.94 2.61
N GLN A 116 -4.07 22.58 2.34
CA GLN A 116 -5.21 22.65 3.25
C GLN A 116 -5.82 21.26 3.45
N MET A 117 -5.81 20.43 2.41
CA MET A 117 -6.26 19.05 2.50
C MET A 117 -5.30 18.24 3.38
N LEU A 118 -3.98 18.33 3.16
CA LEU A 118 -2.97 17.65 3.96
C LEU A 118 -3.05 18.07 5.44
N PHE A 119 -3.20 19.38 5.68
CA PHE A 119 -3.41 19.94 7.02
C PHE A 119 -4.68 19.37 7.68
N GLY A 120 -5.81 19.34 6.96
CA GLY A 120 -7.07 18.79 7.45
C GLY A 120 -6.98 17.30 7.81
N MET A 121 -6.21 16.53 7.05
CA MET A 121 -5.94 15.11 7.31
C MET A 121 -4.90 14.90 8.43
N SER A 122 -4.25 15.95 8.93
CA SER A 122 -3.09 15.85 9.84
C SER A 122 -1.94 15.03 9.23
N PHE A 123 -1.81 15.06 7.90
CA PHE A 123 -0.75 14.37 7.18
C PHE A 123 0.53 15.20 7.23
N PRO A 124 1.71 14.63 7.59
CA PRO A 124 2.93 15.41 7.69
C PRO A 124 3.43 15.81 6.29
N TYR A 125 3.86 17.06 6.13
CA TYR A 125 4.32 17.56 4.83
C TYR A 125 5.42 18.61 4.95
N ILE A 126 6.16 18.78 3.86
CA ILE A 126 7.15 19.84 3.63
C ILE A 126 6.71 20.63 2.40
N LYS A 127 6.81 21.96 2.48
CA LYS A 127 6.70 22.85 1.32
C LYS A 127 8.06 22.94 0.65
N GLY A 128 8.18 22.40 -0.55
CA GLY A 128 9.42 22.45 -1.32
C GLY A 128 9.72 23.86 -1.81
N ASP A 129 10.99 24.24 -1.75
CA ASP A 129 11.53 25.47 -2.29
C ASP A 129 12.47 25.11 -3.46
N SER A 130 12.14 25.53 -4.68
CA SER A 130 12.85 25.11 -5.89
C SER A 130 14.39 25.20 -5.78
N PRO A 131 14.99 26.30 -5.29
CA PRO A 131 16.44 26.42 -5.11
C PRO A 131 17.05 25.41 -4.12
N LYS A 132 16.26 24.84 -3.20
CA LYS A 132 16.69 23.87 -2.18
C LYS A 132 16.16 22.46 -2.41
N ILE A 133 15.43 22.23 -3.50
CA ILE A 133 14.63 21.01 -3.73
C ILE A 133 15.39 19.70 -3.49
N TYR A 134 16.68 19.65 -3.83
CA TYR A 134 17.51 18.46 -3.57
C TYR A 134 17.60 18.13 -2.06
N ASN A 135 17.77 19.15 -1.21
CA ASN A 135 17.80 18.97 0.24
C ASN A 135 16.39 18.77 0.81
N ASP A 136 15.37 19.45 0.28
CA ASP A 136 13.98 19.26 0.74
C ASP A 136 13.50 17.82 0.53
N VAL A 137 13.92 17.17 -0.56
CA VAL A 137 13.70 15.73 -0.78
C VAL A 137 14.33 14.92 0.35
N ILE A 138 15.58 15.19 0.70
CA ILE A 138 16.30 14.50 1.77
C ILE A 138 15.60 14.71 3.12
N ASP A 139 15.19 15.93 3.40
CA ASP A 139 14.49 16.29 4.63
C ASP A 139 13.13 15.61 4.72
N ALA A 140 12.41 15.45 3.61
CA ALA A 140 11.15 14.70 3.56
C ALA A 140 11.35 13.22 3.91
N TYR A 141 12.41 12.58 3.41
CA TYR A 141 12.74 11.20 3.79
C TYR A 141 13.18 11.08 5.25
N ASN A 142 13.99 12.02 5.75
CA ASN A 142 14.40 12.03 7.15
C ASN A 142 13.19 12.18 8.07
N LEU A 143 12.26 13.10 7.76
CA LEU A 143 11.03 13.30 8.52
C LEU A 143 10.14 12.06 8.50
N SER A 144 10.02 11.40 7.33
CA SER A 144 9.24 10.17 7.20
C SER A 144 9.80 9.05 8.08
N GLU A 145 11.12 8.87 8.07
CA GLU A 145 11.81 7.86 8.89
C GLU A 145 11.76 8.19 10.38
N GLU A 146 11.92 9.46 10.76
CA GLU A 146 11.81 9.92 12.15
C GLU A 146 10.43 9.64 12.72
N LYS A 147 9.38 9.95 11.96
CA LYS A 147 7.98 9.76 12.39
C LYS A 147 7.47 8.33 12.16
N SER A 148 8.21 7.51 11.42
CA SER A 148 7.74 6.21 10.92
C SER A 148 6.39 6.33 10.20
N LEU A 149 6.20 7.41 9.43
CA LEU A 149 4.97 7.76 8.73
C LEU A 149 5.28 8.26 7.31
N PRO A 150 4.35 8.15 6.36
CA PRO A 150 4.52 8.76 5.05
C PRO A 150 4.48 10.29 5.15
N VAL A 151 5.25 10.98 4.30
CA VAL A 151 5.36 12.45 4.26
C VAL A 151 5.06 12.97 2.85
N ALA A 152 4.41 14.12 2.75
CA ALA A 152 4.20 14.80 1.47
C ALA A 152 5.28 15.86 1.23
N LEU A 153 5.77 15.96 0.00
CA LEU A 153 6.56 17.09 -0.47
C LEU A 153 5.75 17.84 -1.52
N LEU A 154 5.32 19.05 -1.17
CA LEU A 154 4.59 19.94 -2.07
C LEU A 154 5.58 20.64 -3.00
N ILE A 155 5.30 20.65 -4.30
CA ILE A 155 6.19 21.20 -5.32
C ILE A 155 5.40 22.09 -6.27
N ASP A 156 5.86 23.33 -6.46
CA ASP A 156 5.35 24.22 -7.49
C ASP A 156 5.72 23.70 -8.88
N ALA A 157 4.73 23.16 -9.60
CA ALA A 157 4.91 22.59 -10.93
C ALA A 157 5.33 23.65 -11.96
N SER A 158 4.99 24.93 -11.77
CA SER A 158 5.38 26.00 -12.70
C SER A 158 6.89 26.20 -12.78
N ARG A 159 7.61 25.82 -11.71
CA ARG A 159 9.06 25.94 -11.56
C ARG A 159 9.82 24.66 -11.87
N ILE A 160 9.15 23.62 -12.38
CA ILE A 160 9.77 22.30 -12.56
C ILE A 160 10.97 22.32 -13.53
N ASN A 161 10.98 23.26 -14.47
CA ASN A 161 12.03 23.45 -15.47
C ASN A 161 13.08 24.49 -15.07
N ASP A 162 12.93 25.15 -13.91
CA ASP A 162 13.92 26.11 -13.41
C ASP A 162 15.26 25.42 -13.16
N THR A 163 16.36 26.12 -13.40
CA THR A 163 17.71 25.61 -13.14
C THR A 163 18.14 25.92 -11.71
N VAL A 164 18.68 24.90 -11.02
CA VAL A 164 19.09 24.95 -9.61
C VAL A 164 20.49 24.36 -9.44
N GLU A 165 21.16 24.74 -8.35
CA GLU A 165 22.49 24.25 -7.99
C GLU A 165 22.44 23.43 -6.70
N PHE A 166 23.06 22.25 -6.71
CA PHE A 166 23.07 21.34 -5.57
C PHE A 166 24.34 20.47 -5.55
N ASN A 167 24.64 19.90 -4.38
CA ASN A 167 25.75 18.98 -4.18
C ASN A 167 25.19 17.59 -3.87
N ARG A 168 25.60 16.60 -4.68
CA ARG A 168 25.18 15.21 -4.48
C ARG A 168 25.80 14.62 -3.22
N LYS A 169 25.05 13.74 -2.57
CA LYS A 169 25.41 13.04 -1.32
C LYS A 169 25.17 11.54 -1.51
N GLU A 170 25.87 10.70 -0.77
CA GLU A 170 25.57 9.26 -0.70
C GLU A 170 24.72 8.98 0.54
N LEU A 171 23.45 8.63 0.34
CA LEU A 171 22.45 8.61 1.42
C LEU A 171 21.67 7.30 1.47
N ARG A 172 22.15 6.26 0.80
CA ARG A 172 21.49 4.95 0.74
C ARG A 172 21.39 4.34 2.13
N LYS A 173 20.19 3.89 2.48
CA LYS A 173 19.93 3.11 3.70
C LYS A 173 19.28 1.79 3.33
N THR A 174 19.54 0.77 4.14
CA THR A 174 18.87 -0.53 4.06
C THR A 174 18.02 -0.72 5.30
N GLY A 175 16.71 -0.81 5.12
CA GLY A 175 15.79 -1.29 6.15
C GLY A 175 15.46 -2.77 5.97
N THR A 176 14.84 -3.33 7.01
CA THR A 176 14.34 -4.71 7.08
C THR A 176 12.90 -4.71 7.55
N TYR A 177 12.09 -5.60 6.98
CA TYR A 177 10.73 -5.85 7.47
C TYR A 177 10.76 -6.64 8.77
N THR A 178 9.97 -6.22 9.76
CA THR A 178 9.64 -7.04 10.94
C THR A 178 8.13 -7.07 11.10
N ARG A 179 7.57 -8.26 11.31
CA ARG A 179 6.13 -8.41 11.54
C ARG A 179 5.73 -7.74 12.86
N ASP A 180 4.79 -6.81 12.76
CA ASP A 180 4.15 -6.16 13.90
C ASP A 180 2.69 -5.89 13.53
N VAL A 181 1.76 -6.68 14.06
CA VAL A 181 0.33 -6.55 13.75
C VAL A 181 -0.27 -5.27 14.33
N LEU A 182 0.22 -4.79 15.47
CA LEU A 182 -0.27 -3.55 16.08
C LEU A 182 0.15 -2.33 15.25
N ALA A 183 1.29 -2.43 14.56
CA ALA A 183 1.82 -1.36 13.71
C ALA A 183 1.37 -1.44 12.25
N HIS A 184 1.02 -2.63 11.72
CA HIS A 184 0.77 -2.81 10.28
C HIS A 184 -0.60 -3.36 9.91
N VAL A 185 -1.45 -3.72 10.88
CA VAL A 185 -2.80 -4.22 10.61
C VAL A 185 -3.83 -3.24 11.16
N VAL A 186 -4.51 -2.50 10.29
CA VAL A 186 -5.67 -1.69 10.66
C VAL A 186 -6.82 -2.63 10.98
N HIS A 187 -7.24 -2.64 12.25
CA HIS A 187 -8.29 -3.54 12.72
C HIS A 187 -9.07 -2.91 13.88
N PRO A 188 -10.40 -3.15 14.01
CA PRO A 188 -11.19 -2.65 15.13
C PRO A 188 -10.63 -2.97 16.52
N PHE A 189 -9.91 -4.08 16.68
CA PHE A 189 -9.28 -4.46 17.96
C PHE A 189 -8.09 -3.59 18.34
N PHE A 190 -7.48 -2.90 17.37
CA PHE A 190 -6.29 -2.08 17.57
C PHE A 190 -6.59 -0.59 17.43
N ALA A 191 -7.83 -0.21 17.08
CA ALA A 191 -8.21 1.16 16.76
C ALA A 191 -7.88 2.17 17.88
N ASP A 192 -8.12 1.84 19.15
CA ASP A 192 -7.78 2.71 20.28
C ASP A 192 -6.26 2.92 20.40
N TYR A 193 -5.48 1.84 20.31
CA TYR A 193 -4.01 1.90 20.32
C TYR A 193 -3.48 2.71 19.12
N GLN A 194 -3.96 2.43 17.92
CA GLN A 194 -3.54 3.11 16.69
C GLN A 194 -3.91 4.60 16.70
N TYR A 195 -5.08 4.95 17.25
CA TYR A 195 -5.47 6.34 17.44
C TYR A 195 -4.57 7.08 18.43
N LYS A 196 -4.14 6.42 19.52
CA LYS A 196 -3.14 6.98 20.46
C LYS A 196 -1.79 7.20 19.80
N ILE A 197 -1.33 6.26 18.96
CA ILE A 197 -0.10 6.43 18.16
C ILE A 197 -0.23 7.63 17.20
N PHE A 198 -1.32 7.68 16.43
CA PHE A 198 -1.60 8.77 15.50
C PHE A 198 -1.62 10.14 16.19
N THR A 199 -2.37 10.28 17.29
CA THR A 199 -2.47 11.54 18.03
C THR A 199 -1.16 11.95 18.68
N THR A 200 -0.37 10.99 19.16
CA THR A 200 0.99 11.25 19.70
C THR A 200 1.91 11.78 18.61
N ASN A 201 1.91 11.14 17.42
CA ASN A 201 2.68 11.61 16.27
C ASN A 201 2.26 13.01 15.81
N LYS A 202 0.95 13.27 15.76
CA LYS A 202 0.36 14.58 15.42
C LYS A 202 0.82 15.68 16.38
N LEU A 203 1.00 15.36 17.66
CA LEU A 203 1.45 16.29 18.70
C LEU A 203 2.97 16.30 18.91
N ASN A 204 3.74 15.60 18.06
CA ASN A 204 5.20 15.43 18.20
C ASN A 204 5.63 14.83 19.56
N GLY A 205 4.83 13.93 20.12
CA GLY A 205 5.17 13.16 21.32
C GLY A 205 5.96 11.89 21.03
N ASP A 206 6.39 11.19 22.09
CA ASP A 206 7.10 9.91 21.98
C ASP A 206 6.12 8.73 21.96
N ILE A 207 5.96 8.09 20.80
CA ILE A 207 5.08 6.94 20.61
C ILE A 207 5.45 5.73 21.48
N LYS A 208 6.69 5.63 21.97
CA LYS A 208 7.15 4.53 22.84
C LYS A 208 6.50 4.56 24.21
N THR A 209 5.90 5.69 24.58
CA THR A 209 5.15 5.85 25.84
C THR A 209 3.77 5.19 25.78
N ILE A 210 3.27 4.83 24.59
CA ILE A 210 1.97 4.21 24.42
C ILE A 210 2.05 2.72 24.73
N ILE A 211 1.25 2.30 25.70
CA ILE A 211 1.19 0.90 26.15
C ILE A 211 0.61 0.04 25.01
N ARG A 212 1.34 -1.00 24.63
CA ARG A 212 0.90 -1.99 23.65
C ARG A 212 -0.10 -2.94 24.30
N PRO A 213 -1.29 -3.14 23.71
CA PRO A 213 -2.28 -4.07 24.25
C PRO A 213 -1.87 -5.53 24.01
N ASP A 214 -2.40 -6.43 24.83
CA ASP A 214 -2.31 -7.87 24.59
C ASP A 214 -3.13 -8.26 23.36
N LEU A 215 -2.65 -9.28 22.64
CA LEU A 215 -3.33 -9.80 21.46
C LEU A 215 -4.37 -10.86 21.86
N PRO A 216 -5.64 -10.74 21.43
CA PRO A 216 -6.62 -11.80 21.59
C PRO A 216 -6.17 -13.09 20.88
N ILE A 217 -6.46 -14.24 21.48
CA ILE A 217 -6.20 -15.56 20.88
C ILE A 217 -7.45 -16.04 20.13
N LEU A 218 -7.30 -16.53 18.90
CA LEU A 218 -8.40 -17.07 18.11
C LEU A 218 -8.69 -18.54 18.42
N PRO A 219 -9.98 -18.95 18.43
CA PRO A 219 -11.19 -18.11 18.40
C PRO A 219 -11.65 -17.64 19.79
N GLU A 220 -11.12 -18.18 20.89
CA GLU A 220 -11.71 -18.05 22.24
C GLU A 220 -11.68 -16.60 22.77
N GLY A 221 -10.64 -15.85 22.44
CA GLY A 221 -10.43 -14.46 22.85
C GLY A 221 -11.20 -13.43 22.02
N LEU A 222 -11.93 -13.85 20.98
CA LEU A 222 -12.76 -12.93 20.19
C LEU A 222 -14.08 -12.60 20.91
N PRO A 223 -14.64 -11.40 20.72
CA PRO A 223 -16.04 -11.14 21.07
C PRO A 223 -16.98 -12.03 20.24
N GLU A 224 -18.13 -12.45 20.80
CA GLU A 224 -19.06 -13.41 20.16
C GLU A 224 -19.42 -13.04 18.71
N ARG A 225 -19.68 -11.75 18.43
CA ARG A 225 -20.00 -11.27 17.07
C ARG A 225 -18.93 -11.58 16.01
N TYR A 226 -17.68 -11.77 16.42
CA TYR A 226 -16.57 -12.10 15.52
C TYR A 226 -16.30 -13.60 15.44
N LYS A 227 -16.73 -14.40 16.44
CA LYS A 227 -16.46 -15.84 16.48
C LYS A 227 -17.12 -16.59 15.33
N GLU A 228 -18.39 -16.30 15.05
CA GLU A 228 -19.14 -16.96 13.96
C GLU A 228 -18.49 -16.67 12.60
N ASN A 229 -18.19 -15.41 12.33
CA ASN A 229 -17.52 -15.00 11.09
C ASN A 229 -16.11 -15.58 10.96
N ALA A 230 -15.35 -15.64 12.06
CA ALA A 230 -14.02 -16.26 12.06
C ALA A 230 -14.14 -17.75 11.69
N LYS A 231 -15.05 -18.50 12.34
CA LYS A 231 -15.27 -19.93 12.08
C LYS A 231 -15.51 -20.25 10.61
N SER A 232 -16.23 -19.39 9.89
CA SER A 232 -16.50 -19.58 8.46
C SER A 232 -15.23 -19.73 7.63
N TYR A 233 -14.12 -19.08 7.99
CA TYR A 233 -12.86 -19.14 7.24
C TYR A 233 -11.82 -20.08 7.86
N GLN A 234 -12.16 -20.76 8.96
CA GLN A 234 -11.20 -21.49 9.79
C GLN A 234 -10.52 -22.62 9.04
N SER A 235 -11.30 -23.43 8.31
CA SER A 235 -10.81 -24.54 7.50
C SER A 235 -9.73 -24.11 6.51
N PHE A 236 -9.91 -22.95 5.85
CA PHE A 236 -8.89 -22.39 4.96
C PHE A 236 -7.62 -22.01 5.71
N PHE A 237 -7.73 -21.28 6.83
CA PHE A 237 -6.55 -20.82 7.57
C PHE A 237 -5.81 -21.94 8.31
N ASP A 238 -6.50 -23.02 8.69
CA ASP A 238 -5.90 -24.23 9.25
C ASP A 238 -4.93 -24.88 8.25
N VAL A 239 -5.20 -24.80 6.95
CA VAL A 239 -4.31 -25.25 5.88
C VAL A 239 -3.31 -24.16 5.51
N PHE A 240 -3.79 -22.93 5.24
CA PHE A 240 -3.00 -21.82 4.70
C PHE A 240 -1.81 -21.41 5.57
N LYS A 241 -1.85 -21.63 6.90
CA LYS A 241 -0.71 -21.35 7.79
C LYS A 241 0.59 -22.04 7.36
N GLN A 242 0.50 -23.15 6.63
CA GLN A 242 1.65 -23.89 6.07
C GLN A 242 2.22 -23.25 4.79
N TYR A 243 1.43 -22.40 4.12
CA TYR A 243 1.72 -21.79 2.81
C TYR A 243 2.15 -20.33 2.89
N LYS A 244 2.03 -19.70 4.06
CA LYS A 244 2.33 -18.28 4.27
C LYS A 244 3.72 -17.88 3.75
N ASN A 245 4.75 -18.63 4.14
CA ASN A 245 6.20 -18.48 3.85
C ASN A 245 6.73 -17.09 3.41
N GLY A 246 6.25 -16.00 3.99
CA GLY A 246 6.54 -14.65 3.53
C GLY A 246 5.55 -13.62 4.09
N ILE A 247 5.22 -12.61 3.28
CA ILE A 247 4.32 -11.52 3.68
C ILE A 247 2.91 -11.77 3.14
N VAL A 248 1.91 -11.64 4.00
CA VAL A 248 0.50 -11.75 3.63
C VAL A 248 -0.19 -10.41 3.87
N CYS A 249 -0.63 -9.78 2.79
CA CYS A 249 -1.41 -8.56 2.82
C CYS A 249 -2.90 -8.91 2.79
N GLY A 250 -3.69 -8.36 3.72
CA GLY A 250 -5.12 -8.58 3.81
C GLY A 250 -5.92 -7.30 3.60
N ASP A 251 -7.20 -7.46 3.28
CA ASP A 251 -8.18 -6.37 3.35
C ASP A 251 -8.77 -6.24 4.75
N THR A 252 -9.24 -5.03 5.09
CA THR A 252 -10.13 -4.85 6.24
C THR A 252 -11.42 -5.63 6.01
N SER A 253 -11.57 -6.77 6.68
CA SER A 253 -12.68 -7.71 6.45
C SER A 253 -12.81 -8.70 7.61
N SER A 254 -13.78 -9.62 7.54
CA SER A 254 -13.92 -10.68 8.54
C SER A 254 -12.73 -11.64 8.59
N SER A 255 -11.89 -11.72 7.54
CA SER A 255 -10.71 -12.58 7.54
C SER A 255 -9.47 -11.91 8.17
N SER A 256 -9.45 -10.59 8.35
CA SER A 256 -8.26 -9.92 8.92
C SER A 256 -8.00 -10.28 10.39
N VAL A 257 -8.99 -10.85 11.10
CA VAL A 257 -8.81 -11.43 12.45
C VAL A 257 -7.74 -12.54 12.47
N TYR A 258 -7.47 -13.19 11.34
CA TYR A 258 -6.42 -14.21 11.23
C TYR A 258 -4.99 -13.64 11.26
N CYS A 259 -4.82 -12.33 11.45
CA CYS A 259 -3.54 -11.76 11.88
C CYS A 259 -3.17 -12.14 13.33
N LEU A 260 -4.13 -12.55 14.15
CA LEU A 260 -3.92 -12.84 15.55
C LEU A 260 -3.40 -14.29 15.79
N PRO A 261 -2.78 -14.55 16.95
CA PRO A 261 -2.40 -15.91 17.37
C PRO A 261 -3.63 -16.84 17.49
N PRO A 262 -3.48 -18.16 17.30
CA PRO A 262 -2.25 -18.88 16.97
C PRO A 262 -1.96 -18.94 15.45
N TYR A 263 -2.79 -18.30 14.62
CA TYR A 263 -2.69 -18.40 13.17
C TYR A 263 -1.55 -17.56 12.63
N ASP A 264 -1.42 -16.32 13.11
CA ASP A 264 -0.41 -15.36 12.66
C ASP A 264 -0.34 -15.25 11.11
N ALA A 265 -1.48 -15.41 10.44
CA ALA A 265 -1.52 -15.67 9.00
C ALA A 265 -1.42 -14.40 8.16
N ILE A 266 -1.94 -13.27 8.66
CA ILE A 266 -1.96 -11.97 7.97
C ILE A 266 -0.98 -11.00 8.64
N ASP A 267 -0.25 -10.24 7.83
CA ASP A 267 0.86 -9.40 8.26
C ASP A 267 0.59 -7.90 8.11
N ILE A 268 -0.08 -7.50 7.02
CA ILE A 268 -0.30 -6.10 6.67
C ILE A 268 -1.75 -5.91 6.22
N VAL A 269 -2.45 -4.94 6.79
CA VAL A 269 -3.80 -4.52 6.39
C VAL A 269 -3.91 -3.02 6.57
N THR A 270 -4.36 -2.30 5.55
CA THR A 270 -4.57 -0.84 5.65
C THR A 270 -6.03 -0.47 5.49
N TYR A 271 -6.68 -0.96 4.45
CA TYR A 271 -8.07 -0.61 4.12
C TYR A 271 -8.73 -1.69 3.26
N ILE A 272 -10.01 -1.53 2.94
CA ILE A 272 -10.76 -2.46 2.10
C ILE A 272 -10.40 -2.31 0.62
N GLY A 273 -9.97 -3.38 -0.05
CA GLY A 273 -9.42 -3.34 -1.41
C GLY A 273 -7.93 -3.00 -1.50
N GLY A 274 -7.23 -2.84 -0.37
CA GLY A 274 -5.81 -2.47 -0.31
C GLY A 274 -4.83 -3.65 -0.39
N SER A 275 -5.27 -4.89 -0.17
CA SER A 275 -4.40 -6.08 -0.08
C SER A 275 -3.50 -6.29 -1.31
N ILE A 276 -4.05 -6.15 -2.52
CA ILE A 276 -3.29 -6.39 -3.76
C ILE A 276 -2.19 -5.35 -3.98
N PRO A 277 -2.43 -4.03 -3.93
CA PRO A 277 -1.35 -3.06 -4.06
C PRO A 277 -0.31 -3.14 -2.93
N LEU A 278 -0.72 -3.45 -1.69
CA LEU A 278 0.23 -3.72 -0.61
C LEU A 278 1.14 -4.90 -0.94
N ALA A 279 0.57 -5.99 -1.47
CA ALA A 279 1.31 -7.18 -1.89
C ALA A 279 2.27 -6.88 -3.05
N ILE A 280 1.85 -6.07 -4.03
CA ILE A 280 2.74 -5.57 -5.09
C ILE A 280 3.93 -4.82 -4.47
N GLY A 281 3.65 -3.94 -3.51
CA GLY A 281 4.70 -3.20 -2.81
C GLY A 281 5.68 -4.09 -2.06
N ALA A 282 5.17 -5.05 -1.30
CA ALA A 282 5.99 -6.04 -0.58
C ALA A 282 6.86 -6.86 -1.55
N TYR A 283 6.31 -7.26 -2.70
CA TYR A 283 7.07 -7.99 -3.72
C TYR A 283 8.20 -7.14 -4.31
N LEU A 284 7.89 -5.89 -4.70
CA LEU A 284 8.88 -4.97 -5.27
C LEU A 284 9.98 -4.58 -4.27
N ALA A 285 9.69 -4.63 -2.96
CA ALA A 285 10.68 -4.47 -1.89
C ALA A 285 11.67 -5.65 -1.76
N GLY A 286 11.45 -6.74 -2.49
CA GLY A 286 12.33 -7.91 -2.56
C GLY A 286 11.76 -9.18 -1.90
N ASN A 287 10.52 -9.17 -1.40
CA ASN A 287 9.89 -10.37 -0.84
C ASN A 287 9.38 -11.27 -1.96
N LYS A 288 9.84 -12.52 -2.02
CA LYS A 288 9.49 -13.44 -3.13
C LYS A 288 8.15 -14.15 -2.93
N TYR A 289 7.77 -14.38 -1.69
CA TYR A 289 6.54 -15.08 -1.32
C TYR A 289 5.58 -14.07 -0.73
N VAL A 290 4.64 -13.62 -1.56
CA VAL A 290 3.67 -12.60 -1.16
C VAL A 290 2.27 -13.01 -1.57
N TRP A 291 1.35 -12.92 -0.61
CA TRP A 291 -0.07 -13.19 -0.81
C TRP A 291 -0.90 -11.92 -0.60
N ALA A 292 -1.96 -11.77 -1.38
CA ALA A 292 -3.03 -10.79 -1.18
C ALA A 292 -4.34 -11.52 -0.88
N LEU A 293 -4.95 -11.24 0.27
CA LEU A 293 -6.19 -11.86 0.74
C LEU A 293 -7.29 -10.80 0.77
N THR A 294 -8.34 -11.00 -0.03
CA THR A 294 -9.43 -10.05 -0.16
C THR A 294 -10.78 -10.75 -0.12
N GLY A 295 -11.79 -10.07 0.42
CA GLY A 295 -13.19 -10.47 0.23
C GLY A 295 -13.70 -9.99 -1.12
N ASP A 296 -14.70 -10.67 -1.67
CA ASP A 296 -15.32 -10.29 -2.94
C ASP A 296 -15.83 -8.84 -3.01
N PHE A 297 -16.45 -8.32 -1.95
CA PHE A 297 -16.87 -6.92 -1.89
C PHE A 297 -15.67 -5.97 -2.01
N GLY A 298 -14.61 -6.19 -1.24
CA GLY A 298 -13.41 -5.34 -1.27
C GLY A 298 -12.68 -5.41 -2.60
N PHE A 299 -12.61 -6.60 -3.19
CA PHE A 299 -12.08 -6.80 -4.54
C PHE A 299 -12.88 -6.01 -5.59
N ILE A 300 -14.20 -6.09 -5.57
CA ILE A 300 -15.07 -5.37 -6.50
C ILE A 300 -14.99 -3.85 -6.27
N ALA A 301 -14.93 -3.40 -5.01
CA ALA A 301 -14.92 -1.98 -4.68
C ALA A 301 -13.64 -1.29 -5.17
N ALA A 302 -12.46 -1.87 -4.91
CA ALA A 302 -11.18 -1.26 -5.29
C ALA A 302 -10.06 -2.28 -5.58
N GLY A 303 -10.13 -3.51 -5.05
CA GLY A 303 -9.02 -4.47 -5.20
C GLY A 303 -8.67 -4.85 -6.65
N HIS A 304 -9.67 -4.90 -7.54
CA HIS A 304 -9.45 -5.15 -8.97
C HIS A 304 -8.58 -4.07 -9.66
N LEU A 305 -8.47 -2.86 -9.11
CA LEU A 305 -7.55 -1.84 -9.61
C LEU A 305 -6.08 -2.27 -9.38
N GLY A 306 -5.80 -2.93 -8.25
CA GLY A 306 -4.50 -3.53 -7.98
C GLY A 306 -4.21 -4.73 -8.90
N LEU A 307 -5.23 -5.48 -9.31
CA LEU A 307 -5.07 -6.58 -10.27
C LEU A 307 -4.56 -6.06 -11.63
N LEU A 308 -5.06 -4.91 -12.09
CA LEU A 308 -4.57 -4.25 -13.30
C LEU A 308 -3.09 -3.84 -13.17
N GLU A 309 -2.67 -3.34 -12.01
CA GLU A 309 -1.25 -3.03 -11.75
C GLU A 309 -0.36 -4.28 -11.75
N ALA A 310 -0.81 -5.38 -11.12
CA ALA A 310 -0.07 -6.63 -11.12
C ALA A 310 0.12 -7.17 -12.54
N ALA A 311 -0.92 -7.10 -13.37
CA ALA A 311 -0.86 -7.49 -14.78
C ALA A 311 0.05 -6.57 -15.61
N ASN A 312 -0.09 -5.25 -15.47
CA ASN A 312 0.72 -4.24 -16.16
C ASN A 312 2.23 -4.38 -15.87
N ARG A 313 2.58 -4.87 -14.68
CA ARG A 313 3.95 -5.09 -14.22
C ARG A 313 4.42 -6.54 -14.36
N GLU A 314 3.57 -7.42 -14.89
CA GLU A 314 3.82 -8.86 -15.04
C GLU A 314 4.28 -9.53 -13.72
N LEU A 315 3.65 -9.16 -12.60
CA LEU A 315 4.08 -9.59 -11.27
C LEU A 315 3.42 -10.91 -10.85
N PRO A 316 4.16 -11.83 -10.22
CA PRO A 316 3.65 -13.13 -9.82
C PRO A 316 2.92 -13.10 -8.47
N ILE A 317 2.05 -12.12 -8.26
CA ILE A 317 1.30 -11.98 -7.01
C ILE A 317 0.30 -13.14 -6.87
N LYS A 318 0.16 -13.65 -5.65
CA LYS A 318 -0.82 -14.71 -5.35
C LYS A 318 -2.01 -14.07 -4.65
N ILE A 319 -3.19 -14.20 -5.24
CA ILE A 319 -4.40 -13.52 -4.77
C ILE A 319 -5.40 -14.57 -4.32
N VAL A 320 -5.95 -14.43 -3.12
CA VAL A 320 -7.05 -15.25 -2.61
C VAL A 320 -8.28 -14.34 -2.47
N ILE A 321 -9.38 -14.74 -3.11
CA ILE A 321 -10.66 -14.04 -3.05
C ILE A 321 -11.67 -14.93 -2.33
N PHE A 322 -12.12 -14.47 -1.16
CA PHE A 322 -13.20 -15.12 -0.40
C PHE A 322 -14.56 -14.67 -0.97
N TYR A 323 -15.23 -15.56 -1.74
CA TYR A 323 -16.44 -15.23 -2.50
C TYR A 323 -17.72 -15.76 -1.83
N ASN A 324 -18.36 -14.91 -1.03
CA ASN A 324 -19.63 -15.21 -0.33
C ASN A 324 -20.84 -14.46 -0.94
N LYS A 325 -20.63 -13.65 -1.99
CA LYS A 325 -21.62 -12.88 -2.74
C LYS A 325 -22.29 -11.76 -1.94
N GLN A 326 -21.67 -11.27 -0.87
CA GLN A 326 -22.26 -10.24 -0.03
C GLN A 326 -21.23 -9.38 0.73
N ALA A 327 -21.62 -8.17 1.09
CA ALA A 327 -20.83 -7.33 1.99
C ALA A 327 -21.00 -7.78 3.45
N SER A 328 -20.50 -8.98 3.78
CA SER A 328 -20.72 -9.67 5.07
C SER A 328 -20.31 -8.84 6.30
N ALA A 329 -19.23 -8.06 6.18
CA ALA A 329 -18.72 -7.26 7.30
C ALA A 329 -19.54 -5.99 7.59
N THR A 330 -20.39 -5.54 6.66
CA THR A 330 -21.07 -4.23 6.70
C THR A 330 -22.59 -4.32 6.52
N GLY A 331 -23.19 -5.46 6.89
CA GLY A 331 -24.64 -5.63 6.91
C GLY A 331 -25.21 -6.64 5.91
N GLY A 332 -24.38 -7.36 5.16
CA GLY A 332 -24.81 -8.52 4.36
C GLY A 332 -25.53 -8.16 3.05
N GLN A 333 -25.32 -6.96 2.53
CA GLN A 333 -25.91 -6.52 1.26
C GLN A 333 -25.45 -7.44 0.14
N GLN A 334 -26.41 -7.92 -0.66
CA GLN A 334 -26.15 -8.89 -1.72
C GLN A 334 -25.43 -8.25 -2.90
N ILE A 335 -24.43 -8.95 -3.41
CA ILE A 335 -23.67 -8.57 -4.60
C ILE A 335 -24.28 -9.26 -5.81
N ASN A 336 -24.39 -8.53 -6.92
CA ASN A 336 -24.79 -9.14 -8.19
C ASN A 336 -23.75 -10.19 -8.62
N LYS A 337 -24.16 -11.46 -8.61
CA LYS A 337 -23.32 -12.63 -8.89
C LYS A 337 -22.61 -12.59 -10.24
N LYS A 338 -23.07 -11.78 -11.21
CA LYS A 338 -22.44 -11.63 -12.53
C LYS A 338 -21.25 -10.67 -12.53
N ILE A 339 -21.11 -9.80 -11.51
CA ILE A 339 -20.04 -8.79 -11.49
C ILE A 339 -18.67 -9.46 -11.36
N MET A 340 -18.50 -10.39 -10.43
CA MET A 340 -17.23 -11.09 -10.24
C MET A 340 -16.81 -11.84 -11.52
N LEU A 341 -17.76 -12.53 -12.17
CA LEU A 341 -17.51 -13.22 -13.44
C LEU A 341 -17.03 -12.26 -14.55
N ARG A 342 -17.61 -11.06 -14.62
CA ARG A 342 -17.20 -10.05 -15.61
C ARG A 342 -15.81 -9.48 -15.32
N LEU A 343 -15.49 -9.21 -14.06
CA LEU A 343 -14.18 -8.70 -13.66
C LEU A 343 -13.07 -9.71 -13.92
N LEU A 344 -13.32 -10.99 -13.63
CA LEU A 344 -12.32 -12.04 -13.77
C LEU A 344 -12.31 -12.71 -15.16
N ALA A 345 -13.18 -12.30 -16.09
CA ALA A 345 -13.29 -12.96 -17.40
C ALA A 345 -11.97 -13.01 -18.17
N ALA A 346 -11.17 -11.94 -18.14
CA ALA A 346 -9.86 -11.90 -18.78
C ALA A 346 -8.76 -12.66 -18.01
N TYR A 347 -9.04 -13.02 -16.75
CA TYR A 347 -8.11 -13.66 -15.83
C TYR A 347 -8.45 -15.13 -15.56
N GLU A 348 -9.43 -15.69 -16.27
CA GLU A 348 -9.83 -17.09 -16.14
C GLU A 348 -8.64 -18.06 -16.25
N PRO A 349 -7.70 -17.89 -17.21
CA PRO A 349 -6.53 -18.78 -17.30
C PRO A 349 -5.60 -18.74 -16.08
N PHE A 350 -5.67 -17.67 -15.29
CA PHE A 350 -4.88 -17.47 -14.07
C PHE A 350 -5.67 -17.82 -12.81
N THR A 351 -6.94 -18.22 -12.94
CA THR A 351 -7.86 -18.42 -11.84
C THR A 351 -8.01 -19.91 -11.51
N LYS A 352 -7.93 -20.23 -10.23
CA LYS A 352 -8.21 -21.54 -9.66
C LYS A 352 -9.38 -21.42 -8.71
N HIS A 353 -10.19 -22.46 -8.65
CA HIS A 353 -11.39 -22.48 -7.82
C HIS A 353 -11.21 -23.48 -6.68
N ILE A 354 -11.67 -23.08 -5.50
CA ILE A 354 -11.95 -23.99 -4.39
C ILE A 354 -13.47 -23.96 -4.19
N TYR A 355 -14.14 -25.05 -4.52
CA TYR A 355 -15.61 -25.17 -4.47
C TYR A 355 -16.10 -25.59 -3.09
N ASN A 356 -15.32 -26.38 -2.35
CA ASN A 356 -15.61 -26.74 -0.97
C ASN A 356 -14.58 -26.09 -0.02
N PRO A 357 -14.91 -24.93 0.60
CA PRO A 357 -13.99 -24.24 1.50
C PRO A 357 -13.70 -24.99 2.80
N ASN A 358 -14.40 -26.10 3.06
CA ASN A 358 -14.20 -26.96 4.22
C ASN A 358 -13.47 -28.27 3.90
N ASP A 359 -13.08 -28.49 2.63
CA ASP A 359 -12.28 -29.66 2.25
C ASP A 359 -10.78 -29.32 2.30
N PRO A 360 -10.04 -29.77 3.33
CA PRO A 360 -8.61 -29.46 3.45
C PRO A 360 -7.78 -30.07 2.30
N ILE A 361 -8.26 -31.14 1.65
CA ILE A 361 -7.56 -31.77 0.53
C ILE A 361 -7.65 -30.87 -0.71
N GLU A 362 -8.86 -30.38 -1.04
CA GLU A 362 -9.06 -29.44 -2.15
C GLU A 362 -8.24 -28.16 -1.94
N ILE A 363 -8.27 -27.60 -0.73
CA ILE A 363 -7.52 -26.39 -0.39
C ILE A 363 -6.02 -26.62 -0.57
N SER A 364 -5.47 -27.71 -0.03
CA SER A 364 -4.04 -28.04 -0.14
C SER A 364 -3.62 -28.22 -1.61
N GLN A 365 -4.38 -28.98 -2.40
CA GLN A 365 -4.07 -29.24 -3.81
C GLN A 365 -4.00 -27.94 -4.63
N VAL A 366 -4.95 -27.03 -4.43
CA VAL A 366 -4.97 -25.73 -5.13
C VAL A 366 -3.80 -24.86 -4.67
N LEU A 367 -3.52 -24.80 -3.37
CA LEU A 367 -2.43 -23.97 -2.84
C LEU A 367 -1.04 -24.48 -3.26
N ASP A 368 -0.83 -25.80 -3.35
CA ASP A 368 0.41 -26.41 -3.86
C ASP A 368 0.72 -26.01 -5.31
N GLU A 369 -0.32 -25.96 -6.16
CA GLU A 369 -0.20 -25.50 -7.55
C GLU A 369 0.14 -24.00 -7.62
N VAL A 370 -0.48 -23.20 -6.75
CA VAL A 370 -0.39 -21.74 -6.80
C VAL A 370 0.92 -21.21 -6.25
N ILE A 371 1.42 -21.73 -5.13
CA ILE A 371 2.57 -21.17 -4.41
C ILE A 371 3.86 -21.18 -5.24
N ASN A 372 4.02 -22.19 -6.10
CA ASN A 372 5.22 -22.37 -6.93
C ASN A 372 5.12 -21.67 -8.30
N SER A 373 3.98 -21.06 -8.62
CA SER A 373 3.79 -20.40 -9.91
C SER A 373 4.74 -19.20 -10.07
N GLY A 374 5.41 -19.11 -11.22
CA GLY A 374 6.20 -17.94 -11.63
C GLY A 374 5.35 -16.79 -12.19
N GLU A 375 4.02 -16.93 -12.18
CA GLU A 375 3.06 -15.99 -12.76
C GLU A 375 2.00 -15.59 -11.74
N LEU A 376 1.22 -14.56 -12.07
CA LEU A 376 0.01 -14.17 -11.36
C LEU A 376 -0.93 -15.38 -11.22
N ARG A 377 -1.49 -15.57 -10.02
CA ARG A 377 -2.51 -16.60 -9.77
C ARG A 377 -3.59 -16.06 -8.84
N ILE A 378 -4.84 -16.39 -9.16
CA ILE A 378 -6.02 -16.02 -8.38
C ILE A 378 -6.67 -17.30 -7.88
N VAL A 379 -6.95 -17.39 -6.58
CA VAL A 379 -7.70 -18.47 -5.95
C VAL A 379 -9.06 -17.92 -5.54
N LEU A 380 -10.11 -18.29 -6.26
CA LEU A 380 -11.48 -17.92 -5.93
C LEU A 380 -12.13 -19.03 -5.10
N ILE A 381 -12.37 -18.73 -3.82
CA ILE A 381 -12.95 -19.68 -2.86
C ILE A 381 -14.44 -19.41 -2.72
N HIS A 382 -15.27 -20.40 -3.01
CA HIS A 382 -16.73 -20.27 -2.98
C HIS A 382 -17.29 -20.57 -1.59
N TYR A 383 -17.85 -19.55 -0.93
CA TYR A 383 -18.59 -19.66 0.34
C TYR A 383 -20.11 -19.58 0.14
#